data_AF-A0A8D2FAN8-F1
#
_entry.id   AF-A0A8D2FAN8-F1
#
_cell.length_a   1.000
_cell.length_b   1.000
_cell.length_c   1.000
_cell.angle_alpha   90.00
_cell.angle_beta   90.00
_cell.angle_gamma   90.00
#
_symmetry.space_group_name_H-M   'P 1'
#
loop_
_entity.id
_entity.type
_entity.pdbx_description
1 polymer ?
#
loop_
_entity_poly.entity_id
_entity_poly.type
_entity_poly.pdbx_seq_one_letter_code
_entity_poly.pdbx_strand_id
1 'polypeptide(L)'
;MALVSADSRIAELLTELHQLIKQTQEERSRSEHNLVNIQKTHERMQTENKISPYYRTKLRGLYTTAKADAEAECNILRKALDKIAEIKSLLEERRIAAKIAGLYNDSEPPRKTMRRGVLMTLPLWIGKPGDK
;
A
#
# COMPACT_ATOMS: atom_id res chain seq x y z
N MET A 1 -4.65 4.19 31.12
CA MET A 1 -4.64 5.40 30.28
C MET A 1 -3.64 5.31 29.13
N ALA A 2 -2.37 4.92 29.34
CA ALA A 2 -1.38 4.80 28.25
C ALA A 2 -1.77 3.84 27.10
N LEU A 3 -2.32 2.66 27.41
CA LEU A 3 -2.77 1.69 26.40
C LEU A 3 -3.92 2.22 25.51
N VAL A 4 -4.87 2.94 26.10
CA VAL A 4 -6.02 3.54 25.38
C VAL A 4 -5.56 4.67 24.44
N SER A 5 -4.52 5.41 24.84
CA SER A 5 -3.90 6.45 24.01
C SER A 5 -3.11 5.88 22.84
N ALA A 6 -2.53 4.67 22.97
CA ALA A 6 -1.86 3.99 21.87
C ALA A 6 -2.88 3.49 20.82
N ASP A 7 -4.05 3.00 21.27
CA ASP A 7 -5.10 2.52 20.37
C ASP A 7 -5.71 3.67 19.53
N SER A 8 -5.90 4.86 20.12
CA SER A 8 -6.34 6.05 19.35
C SER A 8 -5.29 6.48 18.33
N ARG A 9 -4.01 6.48 18.71
CA ARG A 9 -2.91 6.83 17.80
C ARG A 9 -2.77 5.84 16.64
N ILE A 10 -2.90 4.54 16.90
CA ILE A 10 -2.88 3.51 15.85
C ILE A 10 -4.04 3.72 14.86
N ALA A 11 -5.24 4.07 15.35
CA ALA A 11 -6.39 4.34 14.48
C ALA A 11 -6.19 5.56 13.56
N GLU A 12 -5.58 6.64 14.07
CA GLU A 12 -5.17 7.80 13.27
C GLU A 12 -4.17 7.40 12.18
N LEU A 13 -3.11 6.68 12.56
CA LEU A 13 -2.07 6.22 11.62
C LEU A 13 -2.61 5.30 10.54
N LEU A 14 -3.57 4.44 10.86
CA LEU A 14 -4.26 3.59 9.88
C LEU A 14 -5.09 4.44 8.90
N THR A 15 -5.71 5.52 9.37
CA THR A 15 -6.47 6.45 8.53
C THR A 15 -5.53 7.21 7.59
N GLU A 16 -4.40 7.72 8.10
CA GLU A 16 -3.37 8.37 7.30
C GLU A 16 -2.77 7.40 6.26
N LEU A 17 -2.47 6.16 6.65
CA LEU A 17 -1.97 5.13 5.75
C LEU A 17 -2.96 4.84 4.61
N HIS A 18 -4.25 4.74 4.93
CA HIS A 18 -5.29 4.55 3.92
C HIS A 18 -5.35 5.71 2.93
N GLN A 19 -5.20 6.95 3.39
CA GLN A 19 -5.12 8.13 2.51
C GLN A 19 -3.88 8.07 1.61
N LEU A 20 -2.71 7.72 2.14
CA LEU A 20 -1.48 7.58 1.34
C LEU A 20 -1.62 6.49 0.26
N ILE A 21 -2.29 5.38 0.58
CA ILE A 21 -2.58 4.32 -0.41
C ILE A 21 -3.46 4.87 -1.54
N LYS A 22 -4.51 5.64 -1.22
CA LYS A 22 -5.36 6.28 -2.25
C LYS A 22 -4.56 7.25 -3.12
N GLN A 23 -3.74 8.11 -2.52
CA GLN A 23 -2.89 9.04 -3.25
C GLN A 23 -1.91 8.31 -4.19
N THR A 24 -1.38 7.16 -3.77
CA THR A 24 -0.53 6.32 -4.64
C THR A 24 -1.30 5.85 -5.88
N GLN A 25 -2.57 5.44 -5.72
CA GLN A 25 -3.39 5.02 -6.87
C GLN A 25 -3.72 6.20 -7.81
N GLU A 26 -3.94 7.39 -7.26
CA GLU A 26 -4.16 8.61 -8.05
C GLU A 26 -2.92 8.97 -8.88
N GLU A 27 -1.73 8.95 -8.26
CA GLU A 27 -0.46 9.20 -8.97
C GLU A 27 -0.20 8.15 -10.05
N ARG A 28 -0.47 6.87 -9.78
CA ARG A 28 -0.35 5.80 -10.76
C ARG A 28 -1.28 6.00 -11.95
N SER A 29 -2.53 6.37 -11.69
CA SER A 29 -3.52 6.64 -12.74
C SER A 29 -3.08 7.82 -13.62
N ARG A 30 -2.47 8.86 -13.01
CA ARG A 30 -1.90 9.98 -13.76
C ARG A 30 -0.69 9.57 -14.60
N SER A 31 0.23 8.79 -14.03
CA SER A 31 1.48 8.38 -14.70
C SER A 31 1.23 7.43 -15.88
N GLU A 32 0.18 6.60 -15.81
CA GLU A 32 -0.22 5.70 -16.89
C GLU A 32 -0.44 6.44 -18.22
N HIS A 33 -1.04 7.64 -18.17
CA HIS A 33 -1.23 8.45 -19.36
C HIS A 33 0.09 8.82 -20.05
N ASN A 34 1.13 9.13 -19.27
CA ASN A 34 2.44 9.50 -19.80
C ASN A 34 3.15 8.30 -20.43
N LEU A 35 3.01 7.10 -19.85
CA LEU A 35 3.53 5.86 -20.44
C LEU A 35 2.86 5.55 -21.78
N VAL A 36 1.53 5.69 -21.87
CA VAL A 36 0.77 5.53 -23.12
C VAL A 36 1.24 6.54 -24.18
N ASN A 37 1.51 7.78 -23.80
CA ASN A 37 2.01 8.81 -24.72
C ASN A 37 3.42 8.49 -25.25
N ILE A 38 4.29 7.94 -24.42
CA ILE A 38 5.62 7.45 -24.84
C ILE A 38 5.46 6.34 -25.87
N GLN A 39 4.62 5.34 -25.58
CA GLN A 39 4.36 4.23 -26.49
C GLN A 39 3.83 4.71 -27.85
N LYS A 40 2.77 5.53 -27.85
CA LYS A 40 2.20 6.10 -29.09
C LYS A 40 3.21 6.92 -29.89
N THR A 41 4.13 7.62 -29.21
CA THR A 41 5.17 8.40 -29.88
C THR A 41 6.20 7.49 -30.56
N HIS A 42 6.56 6.36 -29.93
CA HIS A 42 7.40 5.33 -30.56
C HIS A 42 6.73 4.66 -31.74
N GLU A 43 5.45 4.28 -31.61
CA GLU A 43 4.68 3.66 -32.70
C GLU A 43 4.61 4.54 -33.95
N ARG A 44 4.38 5.85 -33.77
CA ARG A 44 4.39 6.82 -34.89
C ARG A 44 5.77 6.93 -35.53
N MET A 45 6.82 7.03 -34.71
CA MET A 45 8.20 7.11 -35.22
C MET A 45 8.60 5.86 -36.02
N GLN A 46 8.16 4.67 -35.59
CA GLN A 46 8.37 3.41 -36.31
C GLN A 46 7.56 3.37 -37.61
N THR A 47 6.29 3.76 -37.57
CA THR A 47 5.39 3.77 -38.75
C THR A 47 5.91 4.70 -39.84
N GLU A 48 6.43 5.87 -39.47
CA GLU A 48 7.03 6.83 -40.40
C GLU A 48 8.44 6.43 -40.85
N ASN A 49 9.02 5.37 -40.26
CA ASN A 49 10.39 4.91 -40.45
C ASN A 49 11.43 6.05 -40.43
N LYS A 50 11.17 7.06 -39.60
CA LYS A 50 11.92 8.32 -39.59
C LYS A 50 12.28 8.73 -38.17
N ILE A 51 13.54 8.54 -37.82
CA ILE A 51 14.10 9.08 -36.58
C ILE A 51 14.48 10.54 -36.83
N SER A 52 13.57 11.45 -36.47
CA SER A 52 13.75 12.89 -36.62
C SER A 52 14.21 13.56 -35.32
N PRO A 53 14.86 14.75 -35.39
CA PRO A 53 15.17 15.56 -34.21
C PRO A 53 13.92 15.88 -33.35
N TYR A 54 12.75 16.04 -33.99
CA TYR A 54 11.48 16.24 -33.31
C TYR A 54 11.14 15.09 -32.36
N TYR A 55 11.20 13.84 -32.85
CA TYR A 55 10.88 12.67 -32.03
C TYR A 55 11.85 12.52 -30.85
N ARG A 56 13.14 12.80 -31.06
CA ARG A 56 14.15 12.78 -29.98
C ARG A 56 13.82 13.80 -28.88
N THR A 57 13.51 15.04 -29.26
CA THR A 57 13.15 16.09 -28.29
C THR A 57 11.85 15.75 -27.54
N LYS A 58 10.83 15.28 -28.26
CA LYS A 58 9.54 14.90 -27.66
C LYS A 58 9.69 13.74 -26.68
N LEU A 59 10.37 12.66 -27.08
CA LEU A 59 10.61 11.50 -26.23
C LEU A 59 11.44 11.88 -25.00
N ARG A 60 12.47 12.72 -25.15
CA ARG A 60 13.22 13.23 -23.99
C ARG A 60 12.33 13.95 -22.99
N GLY A 61 11.41 14.81 -23.45
CA GLY A 61 10.44 15.49 -22.60
C GLY A 61 9.54 14.48 -21.86
N LEU A 62 8.95 13.55 -22.59
CA LEU A 62 8.08 12.52 -22.02
C LEU A 62 8.81 11.64 -20.99
N TYR A 63 10.06 11.25 -21.24
CA TYR A 63 10.86 10.49 -20.29
C TYR A 63 11.19 11.27 -19.03
N THR A 64 11.50 12.57 -19.14
CA THR A 64 11.71 13.43 -17.98
C THR A 64 10.46 13.48 -17.11
N THR A 65 9.29 13.66 -17.72
CA THR A 65 8.01 13.66 -16.99
C THR A 65 7.71 12.30 -16.36
N ALA A 66 7.87 11.20 -17.09
CA ALA A 66 7.63 9.85 -16.57
C ALA A 66 8.58 9.50 -15.41
N LYS A 67 9.83 9.98 -15.44
CA LYS A 67 10.77 9.84 -14.31
C LYS A 67 10.27 10.62 -13.09
N ALA A 68 9.81 11.86 -13.29
CA ALA A 68 9.27 12.68 -12.20
C ALA A 68 8.00 12.06 -11.59
N ASP A 69 7.11 11.49 -12.41
CA ASP A 69 5.93 10.76 -11.92
C ASP A 69 6.33 9.55 -11.07
N ALA A 70 7.32 8.76 -11.52
CA ALA A 70 7.82 7.62 -10.76
C ALA A 70 8.47 8.05 -9.42
N GLU A 71 9.19 9.17 -9.40
CA GLU A 71 9.74 9.75 -8.18
C GLU A 71 8.64 10.22 -7.21
N ALA A 72 7.57 10.82 -7.71
CA ALA A 72 6.43 11.23 -6.92
C ALA A 72 5.71 10.03 -6.28
N GLU A 73 5.38 8.98 -7.05
CA GLU A 73 4.78 7.75 -6.53
C GLU A 73 5.69 7.10 -5.47
N CYS A 74 7.00 7.03 -5.74
CA CYS A 74 7.99 6.47 -4.80
C CYS A 74 8.03 7.23 -3.48
N ASN A 75 7.91 8.56 -3.50
CA ASN A 75 7.90 9.37 -2.28
C ASN A 75 6.65 9.12 -1.41
N ILE A 76 5.49 8.88 -2.02
CA ILE A 76 4.27 8.52 -1.29
C ILE A 76 4.40 7.13 -0.66
N LEU A 77 4.93 6.17 -1.43
CA LEU A 77 5.19 4.81 -0.94
C LEU A 77 6.15 4.79 0.26
N ARG A 78 7.20 5.63 0.25
CA ARG A 78 8.11 5.78 1.40
C ARG A 78 7.36 6.28 2.64
N LYS A 79 6.54 7.32 2.51
CA LYS A 79 5.71 7.82 3.61
C LYS A 79 4.75 6.75 4.15
N ALA A 80 4.17 5.93 3.27
CA ALA A 80 3.31 4.83 3.67
C ALA A 80 4.09 3.76 4.46
N LEU A 81 5.32 3.43 4.04
CA LEU A 81 6.21 2.52 4.76
C LEU A 81 6.58 3.06 6.15
N ASP A 82 6.85 4.36 6.27
CA ASP A 82 7.13 5.00 7.56
C ASP A 82 5.93 4.86 8.52
N LYS A 83 4.70 5.05 8.01
CA LYS A 83 3.47 4.84 8.81
C LYS A 83 3.31 3.40 9.26
N ILE A 84 3.62 2.43 8.40
CA ILE A 84 3.61 1.01 8.77
C ILE A 84 4.65 0.72 9.86
N ALA A 85 5.85 1.30 9.77
CA ALA A 85 6.88 1.16 10.77
C ALA A 85 6.45 1.75 12.12
N GLU A 86 5.84 2.95 12.13
CA GLU A 86 5.31 3.60 13.32
C GLU A 86 4.24 2.74 14.01
N ILE A 87 3.27 2.21 13.24
CA ILE A 87 2.23 1.31 13.76
C ILE A 87 2.85 0.06 14.39
N LYS A 88 3.83 -0.56 13.71
CA LYS A 88 4.52 -1.75 14.24
C LYS A 88 5.25 -1.46 15.54
N SER A 89 5.90 -0.30 15.67
CA SER A 89 6.57 0.12 16.92
C SER A 89 5.57 0.23 18.06
N LEU A 90 4.45 0.92 17.84
CA LEU A 90 3.40 1.09 18.86
C LEU A 90 2.79 -0.26 19.29
N LEU A 91 2.60 -1.19 18.36
CA LEU A 91 2.12 -2.53 18.69
C LEU A 91 3.11 -3.33 19.54
N GLU A 92 4.42 -3.19 19.29
CA GLU A 92 5.45 -3.85 20.07
C GLU A 92 5.60 -3.22 21.47
N GLU A 93 5.59 -1.89 21.57
CA GLU A 93 5.56 -1.18 22.85
C GLU A 93 4.37 -1.61 23.71
N ARG A 94 3.19 -1.74 23.07
CA ARG A 94 1.98 -2.25 23.72
C ARG A 94 2.17 -3.67 24.26
N ARG A 95 2.81 -4.54 23.47
CA ARG A 95 3.12 -5.92 23.86
C ARG A 95 4.05 -5.96 25.08
N ILE A 96 5.12 -5.18 25.06
CA ILE A 96 6.09 -5.10 26.16
C ILE A 96 5.41 -4.57 27.43
N ALA A 97 4.62 -3.49 27.33
CA ALA A 97 3.88 -2.93 28.46
C ALA A 97 2.89 -3.93 29.07
N ALA A 98 2.19 -4.72 28.25
CA ALA A 98 1.29 -5.77 28.73
C ALA A 98 2.04 -6.89 29.46
N LYS A 99 3.24 -7.27 28.99
CA LYS A 99 4.11 -8.25 29.65
C LYS A 99 4.61 -7.73 31.00
N ILE A 100 5.06 -6.48 31.08
CA ILE A 100 5.51 -5.85 32.34
C ILE A 100 4.36 -5.74 33.35
N ALA A 101 3.15 -5.41 32.90
CA ALA A 101 1.98 -5.29 33.77
C ALA A 101 1.47 -6.64 34.31
N GLY A 102 2.07 -7.77 33.93
CA GLY A 102 1.61 -9.10 34.33
C GLY A 102 0.29 -9.53 33.68
N LEU A 103 -0.19 -8.79 32.68
CA LEU A 103 -1.40 -9.12 31.90
C LEU A 103 -1.12 -10.14 30.77
N TYR A 104 0.13 -10.55 30.59
CA TYR A 104 0.59 -11.45 29.54
C TYR A 104 1.35 -12.63 30.16
N ASN A 105 0.74 -13.81 30.17
CA ASN A 105 1.41 -15.07 30.46
C ASN A 105 1.87 -15.69 29.14
N ASP A 106 3.17 -15.94 28.96
CA ASP A 106 3.72 -16.67 27.80
C ASP A 106 3.17 -18.12 27.68
N SER A 107 2.46 -18.60 28.71
CA SER A 107 1.80 -19.91 28.75
C SER A 107 0.33 -19.89 28.31
N GLU A 108 -0.27 -18.74 28.00
CA GLU A 108 -1.66 -18.66 27.59
C GLU A 108 -1.77 -18.79 26.05
N PRO A 109 -2.37 -19.87 25.51
CA PRO A 109 -2.58 -20.00 24.07
C PRO A 109 -3.41 -18.82 23.53
N PRO A 110 -3.27 -18.45 22.24
CA PRO A 110 -3.98 -17.31 21.66
C PRO A 110 -5.44 -17.33 22.10
N ARG A 111 -5.91 -16.27 22.77
CA ARG A 111 -7.25 -16.24 23.37
C ARG A 111 -8.23 -16.75 22.33
N LYS A 112 -8.93 -17.84 22.66
CA LYS A 112 -10.01 -18.43 21.86
C LYS A 112 -11.21 -17.48 21.85
N THR A 113 -11.08 -16.31 21.24
CA THR A 113 -12.14 -15.29 21.17
C THR A 113 -13.12 -15.53 20.03
N MET A 114 -12.92 -16.53 19.18
CA MET A 114 -14.03 -17.07 18.39
C MET A 114 -14.93 -17.90 19.30
N ARG A 115 -15.92 -17.23 19.93
CA ARG A 115 -17.05 -17.92 20.55
C ARG A 115 -17.62 -18.90 19.50
N ARG A 116 -17.94 -20.14 19.90
CA ARG A 116 -18.53 -21.17 19.03
C ARG A 116 -19.65 -20.63 18.12
N GLY A 117 -20.43 -19.66 18.59
CA GLY A 117 -21.48 -19.01 17.79
C GLY A 117 -20.97 -18.28 16.54
N VAL A 118 -19.83 -17.58 16.60
CA VAL A 118 -19.24 -16.85 15.46
C VAL A 118 -18.71 -17.82 14.39
N LEU A 119 -18.20 -18.96 14.82
CA LEU A 119 -17.71 -20.03 13.94
C LEU A 119 -18.85 -20.73 13.17
N MET A 120 -20.07 -20.72 13.73
CA MET A 120 -21.27 -21.25 13.09
C MET A 120 -21.96 -20.25 12.16
N THR A 121 -21.66 -18.95 12.26
CA THR A 121 -22.29 -17.88 11.46
C THR A 121 -21.38 -17.29 10.39
N LEU A 122 -20.09 -17.65 10.38
CA LEU A 122 -19.20 -17.31 9.27
C LEU A 122 -19.52 -18.24 8.09
N PRO A 123 -19.92 -17.73 6.92
CA PRO A 123 -20.05 -18.57 5.74
C PRO A 123 -18.66 -19.08 5.35
N LEU A 124 -18.38 -20.33 5.71
CA LEU A 124 -17.29 -21.10 5.13
C LEU A 124 -17.64 -21.33 3.66
N TRP A 125 -17.20 -20.45 2.78
CA TRP A 125 -17.24 -20.74 1.35
C TRP A 125 -16.21 -21.84 1.07
N ILE A 126 -16.63 -23.08 1.29
CA ILE A 126 -15.93 -24.27 0.86
C ILE A 126 -16.47 -24.56 -0.54
N GLY A 127 -15.75 -24.13 -1.56
CA GLY A 127 -15.98 -24.60 -2.91
C GLY A 127 -15.91 -26.13 -2.93
N LYS A 128 -16.78 -26.78 -3.70
CA LYS A 128 -16.74 -28.25 -3.82
C LYS A 128 -15.45 -28.65 -4.53
N PRO A 129 -14.84 -29.80 -4.19
CA PRO A 129 -13.69 -30.29 -4.94
C PRO A 129 -14.12 -30.52 -6.40
N GLY A 130 -13.64 -29.68 -7.33
CA GLY A 130 -13.87 -29.84 -8.77
C GLY A 130 -14.47 -28.65 -9.53
N ASP A 131 -14.86 -27.56 -8.86
CA ASP A 131 -15.31 -26.36 -9.57
C ASP A 131 -14.09 -25.56 -10.08
N LYS A 132 -14.01 -25.34 -11.40
CA LYS A 132 -13.00 -24.50 -12.07
C LYS A 132 -13.37 -23.03 -12.02
#